data_AF-A0A3M1N466-F1
#
_entry.id   AF-A0A3M1N466-F1
#
_cell.length_a   1.000
_cell.length_b   1.000
_cell.length_c   1.000
_cell.angle_alpha   90.00
_cell.angle_beta   90.00
_cell.angle_gamma   90.00
#
_symmetry.space_group_name_H-M   'P 1'
#
loop_
_entity.id
_entity.type
_entity.pdbx_description
1 polymer ?
#
loop_
_entity_poly.entity_id
_entity_poly.type
_entity_poly.pdbx_seq_one_letter_code
_entity_poly.pdbx_strand_id
1 'polypeptide(L)'
;VDAVDEAIAHPNLPEGVRFFQADLRTWQPDRQYQLVGSFFTSFGLGTASWDGLLRLMRRFSSWIEPGGWLVLDYLNIYQRNPIAHEERQVGGLTFRIERWQDALCLYKRITVEDPAAGPQVFEEQVFKLTQGDLTALAERAHLTVVEFWGDYAGGPFQVEESPRLILLAQKPVS
;
A
#
# COMPACT_ATOMS: atom_id res chain seq x y z
N VAL A 1 -3.51 9.82 -5.32
CA VAL A 1 -2.67 9.44 -6.47
C VAL A 1 -2.84 7.96 -6.64
N ASP A 2 -3.11 7.50 -7.85
CA ASP A 2 -3.26 6.08 -8.14
C ASP A 2 -2.36 5.72 -9.32
N ALA A 3 -1.67 4.58 -9.20
CA ALA A 3 -0.62 4.14 -10.13
C ALA A 3 -1.14 3.14 -11.17
N VAL A 4 -2.44 2.80 -11.16
CA VAL A 4 -3.03 1.90 -12.15
C VAL A 4 -3.29 2.66 -13.45
N ASP A 5 -2.87 2.08 -14.59
CA ASP A 5 -3.03 2.68 -15.93
C ASP A 5 -4.51 2.87 -16.35
N GLU A 6 -5.41 2.20 -15.63
CA GLU A 6 -6.86 2.28 -15.80
C GLU A 6 -7.53 3.03 -14.63
N ALA A 7 -6.76 3.66 -13.73
CA ALA A 7 -7.30 4.39 -12.60
C ALA A 7 -8.07 5.63 -13.08
N ILE A 8 -9.39 5.60 -12.90
CA ILE A 8 -10.28 6.70 -13.26
C ILE A 8 -10.69 7.42 -11.98
N ALA A 9 -10.66 8.75 -12.02
CA ALA A 9 -11.20 9.58 -10.95
C ALA A 9 -12.66 9.20 -10.68
N HIS A 10 -13.02 9.04 -9.40
CA HIS A 10 -14.42 8.82 -9.04
C HIS A 10 -15.27 9.98 -9.57
N PRO A 11 -16.45 9.74 -10.19
CA PRO A 11 -17.23 10.80 -10.84
C PRO A 11 -17.67 11.91 -9.88
N ASN A 12 -17.78 11.58 -8.59
CA ASN A 12 -18.17 12.50 -7.52
C ASN A 12 -17.02 12.73 -6.54
N LEU A 13 -15.91 13.31 -6.99
CA LEU A 13 -14.88 13.79 -6.07
C LEU A 13 -15.42 14.99 -5.27
N PRO A 14 -15.20 15.04 -3.94
CA PRO A 14 -15.56 16.21 -3.15
C PRO A 14 -14.86 17.48 -3.66
N GLU A 15 -15.45 18.64 -3.38
CA GLU A 15 -14.85 19.93 -3.71
C GLU A 15 -13.45 20.06 -3.08
N GLY A 16 -12.50 20.57 -3.86
CA GLY A 16 -11.11 20.72 -3.44
C GLY A 16 -10.26 19.44 -3.50
N VAL A 17 -10.84 18.28 -3.81
CA VAL A 17 -10.09 17.03 -4.00
C VAL A 17 -9.54 16.94 -5.42
N ARG A 18 -8.24 16.68 -5.54
CA ARG A 18 -7.56 16.46 -6.81
C ARG A 18 -7.13 15.01 -6.94
N PHE A 19 -7.47 14.41 -8.08
CA PHE A 19 -7.01 13.08 -8.44
C PHE A 19 -5.87 13.17 -9.44
N PHE A 20 -4.88 12.30 -9.25
CA PHE A 20 -3.72 12.19 -10.13
C PHE A 20 -3.52 10.71 -10.45
N GLN A 21 -3.54 10.38 -11.74
CA GLN A 21 -3.10 9.10 -12.25
C GLN A 21 -1.59 9.19 -12.46
N ALA A 22 -0.82 8.57 -11.56
CA ALA A 22 0.64 8.62 -11.61
C ALA A 22 1.28 7.51 -10.80
N ASP A 23 2.43 7.04 -11.29
CA ASP A 23 3.26 6.06 -10.59
C ASP A 23 3.91 6.68 -9.34
N LEU A 24 3.57 6.17 -8.16
CA LEU A 24 4.11 6.62 -6.87
C LEU A 24 5.64 6.49 -6.76
N ARG A 25 6.29 5.70 -7.62
CA ARG A 25 7.76 5.55 -7.66
C ARG A 25 8.44 6.74 -8.32
N THR A 26 7.74 7.50 -9.17
CA THR A 26 8.29 8.60 -9.97
C THR A 26 7.54 9.93 -9.80
N TRP A 27 6.28 9.90 -9.34
CA TRP A 27 5.42 11.07 -9.18
C TRP A 27 5.86 12.02 -8.08
N GLN A 28 5.95 13.33 -8.35
CA GLN A 28 6.29 14.33 -7.34
C GLN A 28 5.16 15.37 -7.25
N PRO A 29 4.62 15.65 -6.05
CA PRO A 29 3.68 16.75 -5.88
C PRO A 29 4.38 18.10 -6.01
N ASP A 30 3.59 19.10 -6.38
CA ASP A 30 3.96 20.52 -6.47
C ASP A 30 4.13 21.20 -5.10
N ARG A 31 3.66 20.55 -4.03
CA ARG A 31 3.78 21.01 -2.64
C ARG A 31 3.94 19.84 -1.68
N GLN A 32 4.32 20.16 -0.44
CA GLN A 32 4.28 19.21 0.67
C GLN A 32 2.90 19.22 1.37
N TYR A 33 2.69 18.25 2.24
CA TYR A 33 1.43 18.03 2.96
C TYR A 33 1.69 17.82 4.46
N GLN A 34 0.74 18.25 5.30
CA GLN A 34 0.77 17.95 6.74
C GLN A 34 0.52 16.46 7.03
N LEU A 35 -0.12 15.74 6.10
CA LEU A 35 -0.43 14.33 6.23
C LEU A 35 -0.27 13.64 4.86
N VAL A 36 0.50 12.56 4.83
CA VAL A 36 0.57 11.62 3.71
C VAL A 36 0.06 10.27 4.20
N GLY A 37 -0.86 9.68 3.46
CA GLY A 37 -1.47 8.40 3.77
C GLY A 37 -1.27 7.39 2.65
N SER A 38 -0.95 6.15 2.99
CA SER A 38 -1.00 5.00 2.07
C SER A 38 -1.78 3.88 2.73
N PHE A 39 -2.87 3.50 2.08
CA PHE A 39 -3.86 2.57 2.62
C PHE A 39 -4.02 1.35 1.73
N PHE A 40 -4.65 0.32 2.30
CA PHE A 40 -4.95 -0.95 1.64
C PHE A 40 -3.70 -1.66 1.11
N THR A 41 -2.57 -1.48 1.79
CA THR A 41 -1.29 -2.14 1.46
C THR A 41 -0.81 -1.80 0.04
N SER A 42 -0.99 -0.53 -0.33
CA SER A 42 -0.49 0.04 -1.59
C SER A 42 1.02 0.31 -1.58
N PHE A 43 1.63 0.44 -0.41
CA PHE A 43 3.07 0.64 -0.29
C PHE A 43 3.85 -0.58 -0.79
N GLY A 44 4.86 -0.32 -1.62
CA GLY A 44 5.73 -1.36 -2.17
C GLY A 44 5.23 -2.02 -3.46
N LEU A 45 4.00 -1.73 -3.90
CA LEU A 45 3.54 -2.16 -5.22
C LEU A 45 4.46 -1.62 -6.32
N GLY A 46 4.81 -2.48 -7.29
CA GLY A 46 5.76 -2.16 -8.35
C GLY A 46 7.22 -2.04 -7.89
N THR A 47 7.55 -2.34 -6.64
CA THR A 47 8.94 -2.44 -6.19
C THR A 47 9.41 -3.89 -6.23
N ALA A 48 10.71 -4.09 -6.52
CA ALA A 48 11.30 -5.43 -6.65
C ALA A 48 12.42 -5.70 -5.63
N SER A 49 12.69 -4.77 -4.72
CA SER A 49 13.76 -4.92 -3.72
C SER A 49 13.56 -4.02 -2.50
N TRP A 50 14.28 -4.35 -1.44
CA TRP A 50 14.41 -3.50 -0.24
C TRP A 50 14.83 -2.06 -0.58
N ASP A 51 15.77 -1.91 -1.50
CA ASP A 51 16.21 -0.61 -2.01
C ASP A 51 15.09 0.16 -2.71
N GLY A 52 14.20 -0.55 -3.43
CA GLY A 52 12.98 0.02 -4.02
C GLY A 52 12.01 0.51 -2.96
N LEU A 53 11.78 -0.28 -1.91
CA LEU A 53 10.95 0.11 -0.76
C LEU A 53 11.52 1.34 -0.05
N LEU A 54 12.82 1.38 0.20
CA LEU A 54 13.47 2.52 0.84
C LEU A 54 13.38 3.78 -0.04
N ARG A 55 13.56 3.67 -1.35
CA ARG A 55 13.33 4.80 -2.27
C ARG A 55 11.89 5.29 -2.17
N LEU A 56 10.90 4.41 -2.16
CA LEU A 56 9.49 4.79 -2.02
C LEU A 56 9.20 5.47 -0.67
N MET A 57 9.73 4.93 0.44
CA MET A 57 9.59 5.54 1.77
C MET A 57 10.21 6.94 1.83
N ARG A 58 11.39 7.14 1.21
CA ARG A 58 12.02 8.46 1.09
C ARG A 58 11.19 9.45 0.27
N ARG A 59 10.45 8.98 -0.74
CA ARG A 59 9.52 9.82 -1.49
C ARG A 59 8.35 10.24 -0.62
N PHE A 60 7.76 9.32 0.14
CA PHE A 60 6.69 9.68 1.08
C PHE A 60 7.19 10.73 2.09
N SER A 61 8.38 10.53 2.67
CA SER A 61 9.03 11.51 3.55
C SER A 61 9.27 12.87 2.88
N SER A 62 9.63 12.92 1.59
CA SER A 62 9.85 14.18 0.87
C SER A 62 8.57 14.98 0.61
N TRP A 63 7.42 14.31 0.58
CA TRP A 63 6.10 14.92 0.40
C TRP A 63 5.51 15.49 1.70
N ILE A 64 6.10 15.16 2.85
CA ILE A 64 5.61 15.59 4.16
C ILE A 64 6.31 16.90 4.56
N GLU A 65 5.56 17.85 5.10
CA GLU A 65 6.11 19.07 5.70
C GLU A 65 6.84 18.74 7.01
N PRO A 66 7.85 19.54 7.45
CA PRO A 66 8.40 19.39 8.80
C PRO A 66 7.29 19.43 9.87
N GLY A 67 7.27 18.45 10.78
CA GLY A 67 6.19 18.26 11.76
C GLY A 67 4.95 17.54 11.25
N GLY A 68 4.86 17.24 9.95
CA GLY A 68 3.77 16.49 9.34
C GLY A 68 3.87 14.98 9.57
N TRP A 69 2.83 14.26 9.14
CA TRP A 69 2.60 12.86 9.47
C TRP A 69 2.60 11.94 8.25
N LEU A 70 3.06 10.70 8.48
CA LEU A 70 2.84 9.55 7.63
C LEU A 70 1.92 8.56 8.34
N VAL A 71 0.86 8.13 7.65
CA VAL A 71 0.05 6.96 8.04
C VAL A 71 0.19 5.90 6.96
N LEU A 72 0.71 4.74 7.33
CA LEU A 72 0.98 3.65 6.40
C LEU A 72 0.29 2.37 6.88
N ASP A 73 -0.81 2.00 6.24
CA ASP A 73 -1.52 0.75 6.50
C ASP A 73 -0.94 -0.39 5.67
N TYR A 74 -0.46 -1.42 6.39
CA TYR A 74 0.15 -2.61 5.84
C TYR A 74 -0.54 -3.89 6.35
N LEU A 75 -0.37 -4.98 5.60
CA LEU A 75 -0.85 -6.29 6.00
C LEU A 75 -0.07 -6.78 7.23
N ASN A 76 -0.77 -7.27 8.26
CA ASN A 76 -0.12 -8.13 9.24
C ASN A 76 0.08 -9.51 8.63
N ILE A 77 1.32 -9.83 8.25
CA ILE A 77 1.66 -11.10 7.60
C ILE A 77 1.42 -12.32 8.48
N TYR A 78 1.43 -12.16 9.81
CA TYR A 78 1.15 -13.26 10.75
C TYR A 78 -0.29 -13.76 10.63
N GLN A 79 -1.22 -12.83 10.40
CA GLN A 79 -2.65 -13.11 10.23
C GLN A 79 -3.02 -13.48 8.78
N ARG A 80 -2.04 -13.64 7.88
CA ARG A 80 -2.28 -13.88 6.46
C ARG A 80 -1.77 -15.24 6.02
N ASN A 81 -2.69 -16.19 5.97
CA ASN A 81 -2.57 -17.36 5.12
C ASN A 81 -3.41 -17.15 3.85
N PRO A 82 -2.79 -17.10 2.66
CA PRO A 82 -3.54 -16.91 1.44
C PRO A 82 -4.44 -18.13 1.17
N ILE A 83 -5.72 -17.89 0.90
CA ILE A 83 -6.56 -18.87 0.22
C ILE A 83 -6.01 -19.00 -1.20
N ALA A 84 -5.48 -20.18 -1.52
CA ALA A 84 -4.69 -20.40 -2.73
C ALA A 84 -5.47 -20.09 -4.02
N HIS A 85 -6.75 -20.46 -4.06
CA HIS A 85 -7.60 -20.29 -5.23
C HIS A 85 -8.99 -19.84 -4.83
N GLU A 86 -9.54 -18.92 -5.60
CA GLU A 86 -10.87 -18.36 -5.42
C GLU A 86 -11.45 -17.97 -6.78
N GLU A 87 -12.71 -18.34 -7.04
CA GLU A 87 -13.44 -17.89 -8.22
C GLU A 87 -14.67 -17.11 -7.78
N ARG A 88 -14.93 -15.97 -8.42
CA ARG A 88 -16.11 -15.14 -8.17
C ARG A 88 -16.68 -14.63 -9.48
N GLN A 89 -18.02 -14.56 -9.56
CA GLN A 89 -18.71 -13.95 -10.69
C GLN A 89 -19.34 -12.62 -10.27
N VAL A 90 -19.07 -11.56 -11.02
CA VAL A 90 -19.60 -10.22 -10.77
C VAL A 90 -19.93 -9.57 -12.10
N GLY A 91 -21.19 -9.16 -12.30
CA GLY A 91 -21.59 -8.41 -13.51
C GLY A 91 -21.38 -9.16 -14.83
N GLY A 92 -21.43 -10.50 -14.82
CA GLY A 92 -21.18 -11.32 -16.01
C GLY A 92 -19.70 -11.60 -16.31
N LEU A 93 -18.78 -11.06 -15.49
CA LEU A 93 -17.36 -11.36 -15.53
C LEU A 93 -17.00 -12.46 -14.54
N THR A 94 -16.07 -13.35 -14.92
CA THR A 94 -15.51 -14.35 -14.02
C THR A 94 -14.13 -13.92 -13.56
N PHE A 95 -13.93 -13.79 -12.25
CA PHE A 95 -12.66 -13.48 -11.63
C PHE A 95 -12.07 -14.76 -11.05
N ARG A 96 -10.95 -15.22 -11.59
CA ARG A 96 -10.12 -16.28 -10.97
C ARG A 96 -8.96 -15.64 -10.25
N ILE A 97 -8.88 -15.85 -8.94
CA ILE A 97 -7.87 -15.26 -8.07
C ILE A 97 -6.98 -16.38 -7.54
N GLU A 98 -5.70 -16.32 -7.87
CA GLU A 98 -4.67 -17.22 -7.39
C GLU A 98 -3.77 -16.45 -6.42
N ARG A 99 -3.46 -17.04 -5.27
CA ARG A 99 -2.57 -16.43 -4.28
C ARG A 99 -1.52 -17.44 -3.84
N TRP A 100 -0.26 -17.02 -3.85
CA TRP A 100 0.85 -17.84 -3.38
C TRP A 100 1.86 -16.96 -2.63
N GLN A 101 2.86 -17.59 -2.03
CA GLN A 101 3.88 -16.88 -1.27
C GLN A 101 5.21 -17.63 -1.32
N ASP A 102 6.30 -16.88 -1.23
CA ASP A 102 7.64 -17.42 -0.95
C ASP A 102 8.16 -16.89 0.39
N ALA A 103 9.46 -16.96 0.65
CA ALA A 103 10.05 -16.45 1.89
C ALA A 103 9.90 -14.92 2.07
N LEU A 104 9.82 -14.16 0.99
CA LEU A 104 9.91 -12.70 0.98
C LEU A 104 8.60 -12.00 0.62
N CYS A 105 7.77 -12.63 -0.20
CA CYS A 105 6.64 -11.97 -0.86
C CYS A 105 5.35 -12.79 -0.78
N LEU A 106 4.24 -12.06 -0.78
CA LEU A 106 2.92 -12.52 -1.12
C LEU A 106 2.64 -12.13 -2.56
N TYR A 107 2.08 -13.06 -3.33
CA TYR A 107 1.72 -12.85 -4.72
C TYR A 107 0.24 -13.10 -4.92
N LYS A 108 -0.35 -12.34 -5.84
CA LYS A 108 -1.74 -12.49 -6.25
C LYS A 108 -1.84 -12.30 -7.75
N ARG A 109 -2.45 -13.27 -8.42
CA ARG A 109 -2.86 -13.16 -9.83
C ARG A 109 -4.37 -13.09 -9.89
N ILE A 110 -4.90 -12.16 -10.67
CA ILE A 110 -6.31 -12.06 -10.99
C ILE A 110 -6.46 -12.23 -12.49
N THR A 111 -7.16 -13.28 -12.91
CA THR A 111 -7.58 -13.46 -14.29
C THR A 111 -9.05 -13.05 -14.38
N VAL A 112 -9.32 -12.00 -15.15
CA VAL A 112 -10.69 -11.52 -15.43
C VAL A 112 -11.09 -12.06 -16.79
N GLU A 113 -12.05 -12.98 -16.81
CA GLU A 113 -12.62 -13.51 -18.04
C GLU A 113 -13.82 -12.66 -18.43
N ASP A 114 -13.64 -11.83 -19.46
CA ASP A 114 -14.70 -11.10 -20.13
C ASP A 114 -15.08 -11.81 -21.44
N PRO A 115 -16.33 -12.30 -21.59
CA PRO A 115 -16.79 -12.90 -22.84
C PRO A 115 -16.67 -11.99 -24.07
N ALA A 116 -16.69 -10.67 -23.88
CA ALA A 116 -16.62 -9.67 -24.95
C ALA A 116 -15.20 -9.21 -25.27
N ALA A 117 -14.30 -9.17 -24.28
CA ALA A 117 -12.95 -8.61 -24.43
C ALA A 117 -11.81 -9.65 -24.35
N GLY A 118 -12.12 -10.90 -23.97
CA GLY A 118 -11.12 -11.93 -23.69
C GLY A 118 -10.51 -11.81 -22.28
N PRO A 119 -9.60 -12.73 -21.89
CA PRO A 119 -9.05 -12.73 -20.55
C PRO A 119 -8.03 -11.60 -20.34
N GLN A 120 -8.15 -10.88 -19.23
CA GLN A 120 -7.15 -9.94 -18.73
C GLN A 120 -6.47 -10.53 -17.48
N VAL A 121 -5.17 -10.28 -17.33
CA VAL A 121 -4.39 -10.81 -16.20
C VAL A 121 -3.69 -9.67 -15.47
N PHE A 122 -3.89 -9.64 -14.16
CA PHE A 122 -3.27 -8.68 -13.25
C PHE A 122 -2.45 -9.43 -12.21
N GLU A 123 -1.23 -8.96 -11.96
CA GLU A 123 -0.34 -9.55 -10.94
C GLU A 123 0.10 -8.49 -9.93
N GLU A 124 0.00 -8.86 -8.66
CA GLU A 124 0.44 -8.06 -7.53
C GLU A 124 1.51 -8.82 -6.75
N GLN A 125 2.55 -8.09 -6.35
CA GLN A 125 3.60 -8.57 -5.45
C GLN A 125 3.67 -7.64 -4.24
N VAL A 126 3.58 -8.21 -3.05
CA VAL A 126 3.64 -7.49 -1.77
C VAL A 126 4.72 -8.10 -0.90
N PHE A 127 5.66 -7.28 -0.43
CA PHE A 127 6.70 -7.74 0.49
C PHE A 127 6.12 -8.10 1.85
N LYS A 128 6.66 -9.15 2.48
CA LYS A 128 6.31 -9.56 3.83
C LYS A 128 7.02 -8.71 4.87
N LEU A 129 6.59 -7.46 5.01
CA LEU A 129 7.19 -6.51 5.94
C LEU A 129 6.65 -6.70 7.36
N THR A 130 7.57 -6.73 8.31
CA THR A 130 7.30 -6.73 9.75
C THR A 130 7.31 -5.31 10.32
N GLN A 131 6.93 -5.19 11.60
CA GLN A 131 7.09 -3.94 12.34
C GLN A 131 8.55 -3.44 12.32
N GLY A 132 9.52 -4.34 12.50
CA GLY A 132 10.94 -4.01 12.45
C GLY A 132 11.39 -3.50 11.07
N ASP A 133 10.85 -4.08 10.00
CA ASP A 133 11.15 -3.65 8.64
C ASP A 133 10.63 -2.24 8.36
N LEU A 134 9.37 -1.97 8.74
CA LEU A 134 8.77 -0.64 8.58
C LEU A 134 9.49 0.42 9.42
N THR A 135 9.91 0.08 10.64
CA THR A 135 10.75 0.95 11.47
C THR A 135 12.07 1.26 10.77
N ALA A 136 12.79 0.25 10.27
CA ALA A 136 14.06 0.45 9.60
C ALA A 136 13.93 1.30 8.31
N LEU A 137 12.84 1.11 7.54
CA LEU A 137 12.55 1.93 6.37
C LEU A 137 12.25 3.39 6.76
N ALA A 138 11.43 3.61 7.79
CA ALA A 138 11.06 4.94 8.27
C ALA A 138 12.28 5.72 8.77
N GLU A 139 13.11 5.11 9.63
CA GLU A 139 14.33 5.72 10.17
C GLU A 139 15.31 6.12 9.06
N ARG A 140 15.55 5.23 8.08
CA ARG A 140 16.42 5.50 6.91
C ARG A 140 15.84 6.52 5.92
N ALA A 141 14.56 6.87 6.09
CA ALA A 141 13.87 7.93 5.38
C ALA A 141 13.70 9.21 6.22
N HIS A 142 14.36 9.28 7.39
CA HIS A 142 14.32 10.43 8.31
C HIS A 142 12.91 10.72 8.86
N LEU A 143 12.13 9.66 9.10
CA LEU A 143 10.87 9.71 9.81
C LEU A 143 11.05 9.12 11.22
N THR A 144 10.42 9.74 12.21
CA THR A 144 10.36 9.22 13.58
C THR A 144 9.10 8.37 13.71
N VAL A 145 9.26 7.09 14.01
CA VAL A 145 8.13 6.21 14.35
C VAL A 145 7.52 6.68 15.67
N VAL A 146 6.21 6.93 15.68
CA VAL A 146 5.47 7.34 16.86
C VAL A 146 4.80 6.13 17.50
N GLU A 147 4.07 5.35 16.72
CA GLU A 147 3.39 4.15 17.20
C GLU A 147 2.98 3.23 16.03
N PHE A 148 2.52 2.03 16.40
CA PHE A 148 1.89 1.11 15.47
C PHE A 148 0.48 0.75 15.97
N TRP A 149 -0.51 0.89 15.09
CA TRP A 149 -1.87 0.44 15.34
C TRP A 149 -2.15 -0.92 14.72
N GLY A 150 -2.98 -1.70 15.41
CA GLY A 150 -3.47 -2.99 14.96
C GLY A 150 -4.69 -2.93 14.07
N ASP A 151 -5.41 -1.81 14.11
CA ASP A 151 -6.65 -1.58 13.39
C ASP A 151 -6.91 -0.07 13.20
N TYR A 152 -7.97 0.27 12.47
CA TYR A 152 -8.36 1.66 12.22
C TYR A 152 -9.03 2.35 13.42
N ALA A 153 -9.30 1.62 14.51
CA ALA A 153 -9.79 2.23 15.75
C ALA A 153 -8.64 2.80 16.60
N GLY A 154 -7.38 2.58 16.19
CA GLY A 154 -6.20 3.06 16.89
C GLY A 154 -5.77 2.17 18.05
N GLY A 155 -6.26 0.92 18.10
CA GLY A 155 -5.79 -0.05 19.08
C GLY A 155 -4.30 -0.38 18.87
N PRO A 156 -3.54 -0.68 19.94
CA PRO A 156 -2.12 -1.02 19.80
C PRO A 156 -1.93 -2.26 18.93
N PHE A 157 -0.88 -2.28 18.10
CA PHE A 157 -0.53 -3.44 17.30
C PHE A 157 -0.12 -4.63 18.17
N GLN A 158 -0.75 -5.77 17.93
CA GLN A 158 -0.45 -7.06 18.52
C GLN A 158 -0.21 -8.07 17.39
N VAL A 159 1.02 -8.59 17.30
CA VAL A 159 1.46 -9.41 16.16
C VAL A 159 0.55 -10.60 15.88
N GLU A 160 0.02 -11.26 16.91
CA GLU A 160 -0.79 -12.47 16.76
C GLU A 160 -2.29 -12.20 16.63
N GLU A 161 -2.76 -10.98 16.86
CA GLU A 161 -4.21 -10.69 16.93
C GLU A 161 -4.65 -9.62 15.93
N SER A 162 -3.79 -8.65 15.67
CA SER A 162 -4.15 -7.47 14.90
C SER A 162 -4.38 -7.81 13.42
N PRO A 163 -5.49 -7.36 12.83
CA PRO A 163 -5.75 -7.58 11.40
C PRO A 163 -4.80 -6.77 10.51
N ARG A 164 -4.24 -5.66 11.02
CA ARG A 164 -3.39 -4.73 10.28
C ARG A 164 -2.12 -4.41 11.05
N LEU A 165 -1.10 -3.96 10.32
CA LEU A 165 0.10 -3.31 10.84
C LEU A 165 0.10 -1.89 10.29
N ILE A 166 -0.36 -0.92 11.07
CA ILE A 166 -0.48 0.48 10.65
C ILE A 166 0.62 1.29 11.32
N LEU A 167 1.57 1.80 10.54
CA LEU A 167 2.62 2.69 11.03
C LEU A 167 2.11 4.13 11.10
N LEU A 168 2.28 4.76 12.26
CA LEU A 168 2.20 6.19 12.43
C LEU A 168 3.61 6.76 12.64
N ALA A 169 4.05 7.64 11.75
CA ALA A 169 5.35 8.29 11.83
C ALA A 169 5.25 9.80 11.59
N GLN A 170 6.21 10.55 12.12
CA GLN A 170 6.26 12.01 11.98
C GLN A 170 7.58 12.43 11.33
N LYS A 171 7.53 13.46 10.48
CA LYS A 171 8.72 14.14 9.99
C LYS A 171 9.21 15.12 11.06
N PRO A 172 10.49 15.08 11.47
CA PRO A 172 11.02 16.05 12.43
C PRO A 172 10.87 17.50 11.97
N VAL A 173 10.79 18.44 12.93
CA VAL A 173 10.54 19.88 12.70
C VAL A 173 11.81 20.66 12.30
N SER A 174 12.95 19.98 12.08
CA SER A 174 14.28 20.60 11.91
C SER A 174 14.33 21.77 10.95
#